data_AF-A0A4R4IAI6-F1
#
_entry.id   AF-A0A4R4IAI6-F1
#
_cell.length_a   1.000
_cell.length_b   1.000
_cell.length_c   1.000
_cell.angle_alpha   90.00
_cell.angle_beta   90.00
_cell.angle_gamma   90.00
#
_symmetry.space_group_name_H-M   'P 1'
#
loop_
_entity.id
_entity.type
_entity.pdbx_description
1 polymer ?
#
loop_
_entity_poly.entity_id
_entity_poly.type
_entity_poly.pdbx_seq_one_letter_code
_entity_poly.pdbx_strand_id
1 'polypeptide(L)'
;MALHQTYSDRQHSAARQFEFQEDPAIARREAAECLQKAKAPLLASPALFSELLGDLTTSDHEALAAALDSGDAIEFARLFTEARENFADALIDARVEDQPWLSRGAAAEQLARVYA
;
A
#
# COMPACT_ATOMS: atom_id res chain seq x y z
N MET A 1 -17.42 -48.05 -37.28
CA MET A 1 -18.55 -47.48 -36.51
C MET A 1 -18.23 -47.61 -35.03
N ALA A 2 -18.48 -46.52 -34.27
CA ALA A 2 -18.38 -46.32 -32.81
C ALA A 2 -16.94 -46.35 -32.22
N LEU A 3 -16.28 -45.22 -31.91
CA LEU A 3 -16.49 -44.20 -30.84
C LEU A 3 -16.35 -44.76 -29.41
N HIS A 4 -15.22 -44.48 -28.77
CA HIS A 4 -14.98 -44.36 -27.32
C HIS A 4 -13.52 -43.85 -27.19
N GLN A 5 -13.18 -42.56 -27.16
CA GLN A 5 -13.71 -41.44 -26.38
C GLN A 5 -13.76 -41.75 -24.87
N THR A 6 -12.64 -42.17 -24.30
CA THR A 6 -12.40 -42.21 -22.84
C THR A 6 -10.94 -41.94 -22.51
N TYR A 7 -10.40 -40.80 -22.95
CA TYR A 7 -9.17 -40.25 -22.35
C TYR A 7 -9.12 -38.73 -22.52
N SER A 8 -10.22 -38.05 -22.20
CA SER A 8 -10.31 -36.59 -22.22
C SER A 8 -11.04 -36.05 -20.98
N ASP A 9 -10.87 -36.72 -19.84
CA ASP A 9 -11.54 -36.37 -18.58
C ASP A 9 -10.57 -35.94 -17.46
N ARG A 10 -9.31 -35.68 -17.79
CA ARG A 10 -8.33 -35.10 -16.84
C ARG A 10 -7.88 -33.68 -17.15
N GLN A 11 -8.46 -33.03 -18.17
CA GLN A 11 -8.06 -31.66 -18.56
C GLN A 11 -9.12 -30.58 -18.30
N HIS A 12 -10.27 -30.90 -17.70
CA HIS A 12 -11.35 -29.92 -17.47
C HIS A 12 -11.56 -29.48 -16.02
N SER A 13 -10.63 -29.78 -15.11
CA SER A 13 -10.81 -29.44 -13.68
C SER A 13 -9.79 -28.45 -13.12
N ALA A 14 -8.98 -27.80 -13.96
CA ALA A 14 -7.90 -26.90 -13.53
C ALA A 14 -8.05 -25.43 -14.03
N ALA A 15 -9.26 -25.02 -14.41
CA ALA A 15 -9.51 -23.65 -14.89
C ALA A 15 -10.72 -22.99 -14.21
N ARG A 16 -10.96 -23.28 -12.92
CA ARG A 16 -11.61 -22.31 -12.04
C ARG A 16 -10.51 -21.45 -11.42
N GLN A 17 -9.81 -20.70 -12.26
CA GLN A 17 -9.23 -19.44 -11.81
C GLN A 17 -10.45 -18.58 -11.44
N PHE A 18 -10.74 -18.55 -10.15
CA PHE A 18 -11.57 -17.49 -9.59
C PHE A 18 -10.82 -16.19 -9.89
N GLU A 19 -11.10 -15.57 -11.04
CA GLU A 19 -10.99 -14.14 -11.17
C GLU A 19 -12.00 -13.56 -10.17
N PHE A 20 -11.58 -13.44 -8.92
CA PHE A 20 -12.17 -12.46 -8.00
C PHE A 20 -11.82 -11.10 -8.60
N GLN A 21 -12.56 -10.67 -9.62
CA GLN A 21 -12.73 -9.25 -9.87
C GLN A 21 -13.55 -8.75 -8.69
N GLU A 22 -12.87 -8.34 -7.62
CA GLU A 22 -13.51 -7.52 -6.60
C GLU A 22 -14.16 -6.34 -7.32
N ASP A 23 -15.47 -6.21 -7.16
CA ASP A 23 -16.20 -5.08 -7.71
C ASP A 23 -15.55 -3.81 -7.15
N PRO A 24 -15.03 -2.90 -8.00
CA PRO A 24 -14.35 -1.70 -7.54
C PRO A 24 -15.26 -0.78 -6.72
N ALA A 25 -16.59 -0.93 -6.79
CA ALA A 25 -17.52 -0.25 -5.91
C ALA A 25 -17.52 -0.83 -4.48
N ILE A 26 -17.37 -2.15 -4.34
CA ILE A 26 -17.29 -2.83 -3.04
C ILE A 26 -15.98 -2.45 -2.35
N ALA A 27 -14.84 -2.56 -3.05
CA ALA A 27 -13.53 -2.18 -2.52
C ALA A 27 -13.49 -0.70 -2.07
N ARG A 28 -14.10 0.21 -2.83
CA ARG A 28 -14.23 1.63 -2.43
C ARG A 28 -15.08 1.81 -1.17
N ARG A 29 -16.17 1.05 -1.03
CA ARG A 29 -17.03 1.13 0.15
C ARG A 29 -16.31 0.64 1.40
N GLU A 30 -15.63 -0.50 1.29
CA GLU A 30 -14.85 -1.06 2.40
C GLU A 30 -13.68 -0.14 2.80
N ALA A 31 -12.99 0.45 1.82
CA ALA A 31 -11.97 1.46 2.08
C ALA A 31 -12.54 2.68 2.82
N ALA A 32 -13.69 3.20 2.41
CA ALA A 32 -14.35 4.33 3.07
C ALA A 32 -14.81 4.00 4.51
N GLU A 33 -15.38 2.80 4.73
CA GLU A 33 -15.75 2.32 6.06
C GLU A 33 -14.52 2.15 6.97
N CYS A 34 -13.42 1.65 6.43
CA CYS A 34 -12.16 1.51 7.15
C CYS A 34 -11.58 2.88 7.53
N LEU A 35 -11.60 3.83 6.59
CA LEU A 35 -11.17 5.21 6.82
C LEU A 35 -12.01 5.89 7.91
N GLN A 36 -13.33 5.72 7.90
CA GLN A 36 -14.22 6.27 8.92
C GLN A 36 -13.92 5.72 10.32
N LYS A 37 -13.63 4.43 10.44
CA LYS A 37 -13.24 3.81 11.72
C LYS A 37 -11.87 4.29 12.19
N ALA A 38 -10.93 4.48 11.26
CA ALA A 38 -9.57 4.92 11.56
C ALA A 38 -9.44 6.44 11.75
N LYS A 39 -10.41 7.24 11.28
CA LYS A 39 -10.38 8.71 11.31
C LYS A 39 -10.14 9.29 12.70
N ALA A 40 -10.97 8.91 13.66
CA ALA A 40 -10.88 9.44 15.02
C ALA A 40 -9.53 9.15 15.70
N PRO A 41 -8.99 7.93 15.70
CA PRO A 41 -7.68 7.66 16.29
C PRO A 41 -6.52 8.32 15.52
N LEU A 42 -6.59 8.38 14.18
CA LEU A 42 -5.56 9.03 13.36
C LEU A 42 -5.51 10.55 13.58
N LEU A 43 -6.66 11.22 13.69
CA LEU A 43 -6.70 12.66 13.98
C LEU A 43 -6.35 13.00 15.44
N ALA A 44 -6.67 12.10 16.38
CA ALA A 44 -6.37 12.31 17.79
C ALA A 44 -4.88 12.17 18.12
N SER A 45 -4.06 11.60 17.21
CA SER A 45 -2.64 11.39 17.44
C SER A 45 -1.81 11.74 16.20
N PRO A 46 -1.32 12.99 16.10
CA PRO A 46 -0.31 13.37 15.11
C PRO A 46 0.93 12.46 15.16
N ALA A 47 1.26 11.94 16.35
CA ALA A 47 2.35 10.98 16.52
C ALA A 47 2.12 9.67 15.76
N LEU A 48 0.87 9.21 15.58
CA LEU A 48 0.60 8.02 14.74
C LEU A 48 0.90 8.29 13.27
N PHE A 49 0.68 9.51 12.78
CA PHE A 49 1.11 9.88 11.42
C PHE A 49 2.62 9.91 11.30
N SER A 50 3.32 10.53 12.26
CA SER A 50 4.78 10.56 12.27
C SER A 50 5.41 9.17 12.48
N GLU A 51 4.78 8.28 13.24
CA GLU A 51 5.21 6.88 13.37
C GLU A 51 4.98 6.06 12.09
N LEU A 52 3.88 6.32 11.36
CA LEU A 52 3.56 5.62 10.11
C LEU A 52 4.39 6.10 8.91
N LEU A 53 4.80 7.36 8.90
CA LEU A 53 5.37 8.04 7.72
C LEU A 53 6.73 8.70 7.98
N GLY A 54 7.25 8.63 9.20
CA GLY A 54 8.48 9.32 9.61
C GLY A 54 8.30 10.83 9.76
N ASP A 55 9.42 11.57 9.76
CA ASP A 55 9.43 13.04 9.79
C ASP A 55 8.96 13.62 8.45
N LEU A 56 7.65 13.53 8.19
CA LEU A 56 7.04 14.28 7.11
C LEU A 56 7.05 15.78 7.41
N THR A 57 6.99 16.59 6.36
CA THR A 57 6.83 18.03 6.53
C THR A 57 5.50 18.34 7.22
N THR A 58 5.41 19.50 7.87
CA THR A 58 4.15 19.98 8.46
C THR A 58 3.04 20.11 7.40
N SER A 59 3.41 20.44 6.15
CA SER A 59 2.47 20.56 5.03
C SER A 59 1.85 19.22 4.62
N ASP A 60 2.61 18.13 4.65
CA ASP A 60 2.09 16.80 4.28
C ASP A 60 1.13 16.27 5.34
N HIS A 61 1.43 16.54 6.63
CA HIS A 61 0.53 16.22 7.74
C HIS A 61 -0.80 16.99 7.62
N GLU A 62 -0.76 18.27 7.27
CA GLU A 62 -1.97 19.09 7.08
C GLU A 62 -2.82 18.58 5.90
N ALA A 63 -2.18 18.23 4.78
CA ALA A 63 -2.88 17.69 3.61
C ALA A 63 -3.53 16.33 3.90
N LEU A 64 -2.83 15.43 4.60
CA LEU A 64 -3.35 14.13 5.03
C LEU A 64 -4.49 14.28 6.03
N ALA A 65 -4.35 15.17 7.02
CA ALA A 65 -5.40 15.45 7.98
C ALA A 65 -6.65 16.03 7.31
N ALA A 66 -6.48 16.94 6.34
CA ALA A 66 -7.59 17.51 5.58
C ALA A 66 -8.32 16.46 4.71
N ALA A 67 -7.58 15.55 4.06
CA ALA A 67 -8.17 14.45 3.28
C ALA A 67 -8.89 13.43 4.18
N LEU A 68 -8.34 13.16 5.36
CA LEU A 68 -9.00 12.32 6.36
C LEU A 68 -10.26 13.02 6.90
N ASP A 69 -10.23 14.34 7.06
CA ASP A 69 -11.37 15.10 7.56
C ASP A 69 -12.52 15.20 6.57
N SER A 70 -12.22 15.35 5.28
CA SER A 70 -13.20 15.34 4.19
C SER A 70 -13.85 13.96 3.99
N GLY A 71 -13.23 12.89 4.49
CA GLY A 71 -13.67 11.51 4.27
C GLY A 71 -13.35 10.99 2.88
N ASP A 72 -12.50 11.69 2.12
CA ASP A 72 -12.04 11.25 0.81
C ASP A 72 -10.97 10.17 0.96
N ALA A 73 -11.41 8.92 1.03
CA ALA A 73 -10.53 7.77 1.19
C ALA A 73 -9.56 7.58 0.02
N ILE A 74 -9.91 8.04 -1.19
CA ILE A 74 -9.06 7.91 -2.36
C ILE A 74 -7.93 8.93 -2.27
N GLU A 75 -8.26 10.19 -1.98
CA GLU A 75 -7.26 11.24 -1.83
C GLU A 75 -6.34 10.97 -0.63
N PHE A 76 -6.88 10.49 0.49
CA PHE A 76 -6.08 10.06 1.63
C PHE A 76 -5.11 8.94 1.24
N ALA A 77 -5.57 7.89 0.55
CA ALA A 77 -4.71 6.78 0.12
C ALA A 77 -3.62 7.24 -0.85
N ARG A 78 -3.95 8.18 -1.76
CA ARG A 78 -3.00 8.78 -2.70
C ARG A 78 -1.89 9.53 -1.96
N LEU A 79 -2.27 10.48 -1.10
CA LEU A 79 -1.34 11.28 -0.30
C LEU A 79 -0.50 10.41 0.64
N PHE A 80 -1.11 9.39 1.24
CA PHE A 80 -0.42 8.46 2.14
C PHE A 80 0.64 7.63 1.40
N THR A 81 0.30 7.17 0.20
CA THR A 81 1.25 6.42 -0.66
C THR A 81 2.42 7.30 -1.08
N GLU A 82 2.13 8.52 -1.55
CA GLU A 82 3.14 9.52 -1.95
C GLU A 82 4.07 9.86 -0.79
N ALA A 83 3.52 10.11 0.41
CA ALA A 83 4.28 10.38 1.62
C ALA A 83 5.19 9.21 2.01
N ARG A 84 4.71 7.96 1.91
CA ARG A 84 5.53 6.76 2.16
C ARG A 84 6.67 6.61 1.17
N GLU A 85 6.43 6.86 -0.12
CA GLU A 85 7.45 6.77 -1.16
C GLU A 85 8.55 7.81 -0.94
N ASN A 86 8.16 9.07 -0.68
CA ASN A 86 9.10 10.15 -0.36
C ASN A 86 9.94 9.84 0.88
N PHE A 87 9.31 9.30 1.94
CA PHE A 87 10.04 8.89 3.14
C PHE A 87 11.02 7.74 2.88
N ALA A 88 10.60 6.74 2.10
CA ALA A 88 11.47 5.62 1.72
C ALA A 88 12.70 6.12 0.94
N ASP A 89 12.51 7.05 0.00
CA ASP A 89 13.59 7.68 -0.75
C ASP A 89 14.53 8.48 0.16
N ALA A 90 13.99 9.25 1.11
CA ALA A 90 14.80 10.00 2.08
C ALA A 90 15.64 9.08 2.98
N LEU A 91 15.10 7.95 3.42
CA LEU A 91 15.86 6.94 4.17
C LEU A 91 16.99 6.32 3.34
N ILE A 92 16.72 6.06 2.06
CA ILE A 92 17.72 5.54 1.13
C ILE A 92 18.84 6.58 0.93
N ASP A 93 18.49 7.85 0.75
CA ASP A 93 19.45 8.94 0.58
C ASP A 93 20.33 9.11 1.82
N ALA A 94 19.75 9.17 3.01
CA ALA A 94 20.49 9.23 4.27
C ALA A 94 21.43 8.02 4.42
N ARG A 95 20.97 6.83 4.02
CA ARG A 95 21.79 5.61 4.08
C ARG A 95 22.97 5.64 3.11
N VAL A 96 22.77 6.17 1.91
CA VAL A 96 23.86 6.36 0.93
C VAL A 96 24.83 7.43 1.40
N GLU A 97 24.35 8.48 2.06
CA GLU A 97 25.22 9.50 2.66
C GLU A 97 26.10 8.93 3.78
N ASP A 98 25.54 8.11 4.67
CA ASP A 98 26.28 7.41 5.73
C ASP A 98 27.25 6.35 5.21
N GLN A 99 26.89 5.69 4.11
CA GLN A 99 27.67 4.61 3.49
C GLN A 99 27.83 4.86 1.98
N PRO A 100 28.69 5.82 1.58
CA PRO A 100 28.77 6.28 0.18
C PRO A 100 29.32 5.24 -0.79
N TRP A 101 29.84 4.11 -0.29
CA TRP A 101 30.24 2.96 -1.09
C TRP A 101 29.06 2.05 -1.48
N LEU A 102 27.87 2.22 -0.88
CA LEU A 102 26.66 1.49 -1.26
C LEU A 102 26.02 2.13 -2.48
N SER A 103 25.52 1.30 -3.39
CA SER A 103 24.59 1.76 -4.42
C SER A 103 23.21 2.03 -3.80
N ARG A 104 22.42 2.91 -4.42
CA ARG A 104 21.04 3.20 -4.01
C ARG A 104 20.20 1.92 -3.84
N GLY A 105 20.32 0.98 -4.79
CA GLY A 105 19.61 -0.30 -4.73
C GLY A 105 20.06 -1.19 -3.58
N ALA A 106 21.36 -1.22 -3.26
CA ALA A 106 21.87 -1.98 -2.11
C ALA A 106 21.43 -1.35 -0.78
N ALA A 107 21.38 -0.02 -0.69
CA ALA A 107 20.83 0.70 0.46
C ALA A 107 19.33 0.40 0.65
N ALA A 108 18.54 0.43 -0.43
CA ALA A 108 17.13 0.07 -0.42
C ALA A 108 16.90 -1.39 0.03
N GLU A 109 17.69 -2.34 -0.48
CA GLU A 109 17.57 -3.75 -0.08
C GLU A 109 17.92 -3.95 1.41
N GLN A 110 18.95 -3.26 1.91
CA GLN A 110 19.29 -3.31 3.33
C GLN A 110 18.17 -2.73 4.21
N LEU A 111 17.59 -1.60 3.82
CA LEU A 111 16.48 -0.98 4.54
C LEU A 111 15.23 -1.87 4.49
N ALA A 112 14.91 -2.47 3.34
CA ALA A 112 13.79 -3.40 3.21
C ALA A 112 13.91 -4.60 4.16
N ARG A 113 15.13 -5.10 4.42
CA ARG A 113 15.35 -6.19 5.41
C ARG A 113 15.11 -5.77 6.86
N VAL A 114 15.17 -4.48 7.18
CA VAL A 114 14.94 -3.94 8.54
C VAL A 114 13.46 -3.67 8.77
N TYR A 115 12.72 -3.29 7.73
CA TYR A 115 11.33 -2.83 7.82
C TYR A 115 10.30 -3.79 7.18
N ALA A 116 10.71 -4.97 6.69
CA ALA A 116 9.83 -6.04 6.21
C ALA A 116 9.31 -6.91 7.36
#